data_AF-A0A3C1LIU7-F1
#
_entry.id   AF-A0A3C1LIU7-F1
#
_cell.length_a   1.000
_cell.length_b   1.000
_cell.length_c   1.000
_cell.angle_alpha   90.00
_cell.angle_beta   90.00
_cell.angle_gamma   90.00
#
_symmetry.space_group_name_H-M   'P 1'
#
loop_
_entity.id
_entity.type
_entity.pdbx_description
1 polymer ?
#
loop_
_entity_poly.entity_id
_entity_poly.type
_entity_poly.pdbx_seq_one_letter_code
_entity_poly.pdbx_strand_id
1 'polypeptide(L)'
;TGAATAVGMGFALNTSSTAIGFDFNPTVDRIRLVTNSGQNLRLNPNDGTIAATDANINPGTPMIHGAAYTNNFAGATSTVMYVTDMSKLYRQDPPNNGTLVEIGNLGIMADSQNGFDIGGMSNMAFALFSVGNSHRVYSINLNSGAATAGIEYPNKVRAMAVGLGF
;
A
#
# COMPACT_ATOMS: atom_id res chain seq x y z
N THR A 1 3.47 20.02 -18.87
CA THR A 1 3.17 18.60 -19.20
C THR A 1 3.62 17.75 -18.02
N GLY A 2 2.79 16.81 -17.55
CA GLY A 2 3.15 15.92 -16.43
C GLY A 2 4.05 14.76 -16.86
N ALA A 3 5.15 15.05 -17.56
CA ALA A 3 6.05 14.03 -18.07
C ALA A 3 6.88 13.43 -16.93
N ALA A 4 6.80 12.12 -16.73
CA ALA A 4 7.64 11.41 -15.78
C ALA A 4 9.06 11.22 -16.35
N THR A 5 10.07 11.32 -15.49
CA THR A 5 11.46 10.96 -15.81
C THR A 5 11.87 9.77 -14.95
N ALA A 6 12.50 8.77 -15.56
CA ALA A 6 13.01 7.63 -14.82
C ALA A 6 14.11 8.06 -13.85
N VAL A 7 14.05 7.56 -12.63
CA VAL A 7 15.05 7.74 -11.59
C VAL A 7 15.69 6.39 -11.30
N GLY A 8 17.03 6.34 -11.36
CA GLY A 8 17.80 5.12 -11.11
C GLY A 8 17.83 4.13 -12.27
N MET A 9 18.56 3.03 -12.05
CA MET A 9 18.73 1.95 -13.02
C MET A 9 17.67 0.84 -12.89
N GLY A 10 16.74 0.98 -11.94
CA GLY A 10 15.79 -0.06 -11.56
C GLY A 10 16.38 -1.13 -10.65
N PHE A 11 15.53 -2.03 -10.17
CA PHE A 11 15.88 -3.16 -9.32
C PHE A 11 14.98 -4.35 -9.65
N ALA A 12 15.40 -5.55 -9.25
CA ALA A 12 14.62 -6.77 -9.45
C ALA A 12 13.78 -7.10 -8.22
N LEU A 13 12.55 -7.55 -8.45
CA LEU A 13 11.71 -8.19 -7.44
C LEU A 13 11.89 -9.71 -7.49
N ASN A 14 11.40 -10.40 -6.45
CA ASN A 14 11.27 -11.86 -6.50
C ASN A 14 10.43 -12.28 -7.72
N THR A 15 10.84 -13.33 -8.42
CA THR A 15 10.24 -13.78 -9.70
C THR A 15 8.76 -14.17 -9.59
N SER A 16 8.29 -14.53 -8.40
CA SER A 16 6.89 -14.85 -8.11
C SER A 16 6.03 -13.62 -7.76
N SER A 17 6.61 -12.43 -7.68
CA SER A 17 5.88 -11.20 -7.37
C SER A 17 5.02 -10.77 -8.55
N THR A 18 3.72 -10.71 -8.34
CA THR A 18 2.72 -10.31 -9.34
C THR A 18 1.87 -9.13 -8.88
N ALA A 19 1.95 -8.75 -7.61
CA ALA A 19 1.30 -7.58 -7.04
C ALA A 19 2.23 -6.90 -6.02
N ILE A 20 2.10 -5.58 -5.90
CA ILE A 20 3.00 -4.71 -5.14
C ILE A 20 2.18 -3.67 -4.39
N GLY A 21 2.39 -3.56 -3.08
CA GLY A 21 2.05 -2.38 -2.30
C GLY A 21 3.25 -1.44 -2.20
N PHE A 22 3.02 -0.14 -2.37
CA PHE A 22 4.06 0.87 -2.37
C PHE A 22 3.53 2.15 -1.73
N ASP A 23 4.32 2.77 -0.85
CA ASP A 23 4.08 4.15 -0.41
C ASP A 23 5.34 4.78 0.21
N PHE A 24 5.36 6.12 0.28
CA PHE A 24 6.40 6.90 0.92
C PHE A 24 6.19 6.94 2.44
N ASN A 25 7.22 6.60 3.20
CA ASN A 25 7.25 6.88 4.63
C ASN A 25 7.60 8.36 4.84
N PRO A 26 6.66 9.17 5.37
CA PRO A 26 6.84 10.63 5.46
C PRO A 26 7.85 11.06 6.54
N THR A 27 8.28 10.15 7.42
CA THR A 27 9.20 10.45 8.54
C THR A 27 10.66 10.15 8.24
N VAL A 28 10.93 9.16 7.37
CA VAL A 28 12.31 8.73 7.04
C VAL A 28 12.67 8.92 5.56
N ASP A 29 11.76 9.49 4.77
CA ASP A 29 11.93 9.75 3.33
C ASP A 29 12.39 8.49 2.57
N ARG A 30 11.72 7.37 2.83
CA ARG A 30 11.96 6.11 2.12
C ARG A 30 10.67 5.59 1.58
N ILE A 31 10.76 5.03 0.39
CA ILE A 31 9.69 4.24 -0.18
C ILE A 31 9.70 2.90 0.55
N ARG A 32 8.52 2.45 0.98
CA ARG A 32 8.26 1.06 1.32
C ARG A 32 7.71 0.35 0.10
N LEU A 33 8.25 -0.83 -0.19
CA LEU A 33 7.72 -1.72 -1.20
C LEU A 33 7.50 -3.10 -0.57
N VAL A 34 6.27 -3.60 -0.68
CA VAL A 34 5.90 -4.95 -0.24
C VAL A 34 5.28 -5.71 -1.40
N THR A 35 5.50 -7.02 -1.49
CA THR A 35 4.94 -7.84 -2.58
C THR A 35 4.12 -9.00 -2.06
N ASN A 36 3.30 -9.56 -2.95
CA ASN A 36 2.50 -10.75 -2.66
C ASN A 36 3.34 -12.03 -2.46
N SER A 37 4.64 -11.98 -2.73
CA SER A 37 5.59 -13.05 -2.39
C SER A 37 6.24 -12.89 -1.02
N GLY A 38 5.82 -11.87 -0.25
CA GLY A 38 6.33 -11.57 1.09
C GLY A 38 7.61 -10.74 1.13
N GLN A 39 8.09 -10.25 -0.02
CA GLN A 39 9.26 -9.37 -0.08
C GLN A 39 8.93 -8.02 0.57
N ASN A 40 9.86 -7.47 1.35
CA ASN A 40 9.72 -6.22 2.08
C ASN A 40 10.99 -5.38 1.91
N LEU A 41 10.91 -4.31 1.11
CA LEU A 41 12.04 -3.48 0.74
C LEU A 41 11.83 -2.03 1.19
N ARG A 42 12.95 -1.36 1.46
CA ARG A 42 13.03 0.10 1.49
C ARG A 42 13.82 0.58 0.29
N LEU A 43 13.26 1.52 -0.47
CA LEU A 43 13.92 2.13 -1.62
C LEU A 43 14.24 3.60 -1.33
N ASN A 44 15.31 4.11 -1.94
CA ASN A 44 15.63 5.52 -1.91
C ASN A 44 14.91 6.23 -3.07
N PRO A 45 14.01 7.19 -2.79
CA PRO A 45 13.25 7.87 -3.84
C PRO A 45 14.11 8.74 -4.76
N ASN A 46 15.31 9.16 -4.32
CA ASN A 46 16.17 10.07 -5.06
C ASN A 46 16.97 9.38 -6.18
N ASP A 47 17.25 8.08 -6.03
CA ASP A 47 18.13 7.34 -6.96
C ASP A 47 17.58 5.96 -7.36
N GLY A 48 16.41 5.56 -6.83
CA GLY A 48 15.76 4.29 -7.16
C GLY A 48 16.47 3.03 -6.63
N THR A 49 17.50 3.18 -5.78
CA THR A 49 18.25 2.05 -5.23
C THR A 49 17.53 1.38 -4.05
N ILE A 50 17.84 0.11 -3.81
CA ILE A 50 17.40 -0.60 -2.60
C ILE A 50 18.22 -0.06 -1.42
N ALA A 51 17.58 0.69 -0.54
CA ALA A 51 18.19 1.20 0.69
C ALA A 51 18.29 0.11 1.76
N ALA A 52 17.33 -0.82 1.81
CA ALA A 52 17.40 -2.01 2.66
C ALA A 52 16.47 -3.13 2.16
N THR A 53 16.88 -4.36 2.44
CA THR A 53 16.01 -5.55 2.40
C THR A 53 15.65 -5.90 3.84
N ASP A 54 14.39 -5.70 4.20
CA ASP A 54 13.89 -5.94 5.55
C ASP A 54 13.40 -7.39 5.71
N ALA A 55 13.00 -7.78 6.92
CA ALA A 55 12.46 -9.11 7.15
C ALA A 55 11.18 -9.33 6.33
N ASN A 56 11.04 -10.54 5.77
CA ASN A 56 9.88 -10.93 4.99
C ASN A 56 8.59 -10.75 5.79
N ILE A 57 7.49 -10.48 5.09
CA ILE A 57 6.18 -10.32 5.71
C ILE A 57 5.78 -11.60 6.47
N ASN A 58 5.32 -11.44 7.72
CA ASN A 58 5.04 -12.51 8.66
C ASN A 58 3.91 -12.10 9.63
N PRO A 59 3.27 -13.02 10.38
CA PRO A 59 3.44 -14.48 10.35
C PRO A 59 2.91 -15.13 9.07
N GLY A 60 3.37 -16.35 8.78
CA GLY A 60 2.95 -17.10 7.59
C GLY A 60 3.47 -16.51 6.27
N THR A 61 2.65 -16.59 5.23
CA THR A 61 2.99 -16.10 3.87
C THR A 61 1.81 -15.30 3.28
N PRO A 62 1.42 -14.17 3.88
CA PRO A 62 0.30 -13.36 3.40
C PRO A 62 0.61 -12.72 2.05
N MET A 63 -0.41 -12.61 1.20
CA MET A 63 -0.28 -12.09 -0.16
C MET A 63 -0.65 -10.60 -0.22
N ILE A 64 0.22 -9.77 0.35
CA ILE A 64 0.03 -8.32 0.40
C ILE A 64 0.14 -7.68 -0.98
N HIS A 65 -0.72 -6.70 -1.25
CA HIS A 65 -0.76 -5.99 -2.54
C HIS A 65 -1.11 -4.50 -2.43
N GLY A 66 -1.44 -4.01 -1.23
CA GLY A 66 -1.61 -2.58 -0.97
C GLY A 66 -0.74 -2.18 0.22
N ALA A 67 -0.19 -0.97 0.18
CA ALA A 67 0.54 -0.38 1.30
C ALA A 67 0.29 1.13 1.31
N ALA A 68 0.07 1.69 2.49
CA ALA A 68 -0.10 3.12 2.66
C ALA A 68 0.32 3.55 4.08
N TYR A 69 0.86 4.75 4.20
CA TYR A 69 1.21 5.39 5.46
C TYR A 69 0.20 6.47 5.82
N THR A 70 -0.09 6.58 7.12
CA THR A 70 -0.77 7.75 7.68
C THR A 70 0.16 8.96 7.76
N ASN A 71 -0.43 10.15 7.89
CA ASN A 71 0.28 11.42 7.98
C ASN A 71 1.24 11.63 6.80
N ASN A 72 0.86 11.22 5.59
CA ASN A 72 1.70 11.29 4.41
C ASN A 72 1.82 12.74 3.88
N PHE A 73 2.43 13.61 4.70
CA PHE A 73 2.69 15.02 4.41
C PHE A 73 4.09 15.42 4.89
N ALA A 74 4.64 16.47 4.27
CA ALA A 74 5.98 16.95 4.60
C ALA A 74 6.06 17.45 6.05
N GLY A 75 7.05 16.98 6.80
CA GLY A 75 7.27 17.37 8.21
C GLY A 75 6.46 16.56 9.22
N ALA A 76 5.79 15.47 8.82
CA ALA A 76 5.18 14.54 9.76
C ALA A 76 6.21 13.99 10.75
N THR A 77 5.84 13.97 12.03
CA THR A 77 6.70 13.46 13.13
C THR A 77 6.37 12.02 13.52
N SER A 78 5.25 11.49 13.03
CA SER A 78 4.82 10.10 13.27
C SER A 78 4.03 9.58 12.07
N THR A 79 4.08 8.27 11.87
CA THR A 79 3.33 7.58 10.82
C THR A 79 3.07 6.14 11.23
N VAL A 80 2.01 5.56 10.67
CA VAL A 80 1.61 4.16 10.84
C VAL A 80 1.45 3.55 9.46
N MET A 81 2.05 2.37 9.27
CA MET A 81 1.97 1.60 8.03
C MET A 81 0.77 0.66 8.05
N TYR A 82 -0.05 0.75 7.01
CA TYR A 82 -1.15 -0.16 6.74
C TYR A 82 -0.88 -0.92 5.46
N VAL A 83 -1.31 -2.18 5.44
CA VAL A 83 -1.24 -3.04 4.25
C VAL A 83 -2.52 -3.82 4.07
N THR A 84 -2.84 -4.18 2.84
CA THR A 84 -4.03 -4.97 2.51
C THR A 84 -3.65 -6.25 1.76
N ASP A 85 -4.36 -7.32 2.08
CA ASP A 85 -4.55 -8.45 1.18
C ASP A 85 -5.96 -8.42 0.57
N MET A 86 -6.37 -9.51 -0.08
CA MET A 86 -7.64 -9.58 -0.84
C MET A 86 -8.88 -9.44 0.05
N SER A 87 -8.75 -9.67 1.35
CA SER A 87 -9.89 -9.77 2.26
C SER A 87 -9.67 -9.06 3.60
N LYS A 88 -8.46 -8.60 3.91
CA LYS A 88 -8.10 -8.07 5.22
C LYS A 88 -7.22 -6.83 5.14
N LEU A 89 -7.37 -5.99 6.17
CA LEU A 89 -6.47 -4.89 6.50
C LEU A 89 -5.57 -5.31 7.67
N TYR A 90 -4.29 -4.95 7.58
CA TYR A 90 -3.31 -5.14 8.64
C TYR A 90 -2.58 -3.83 8.93
N ARG A 91 -2.10 -3.70 10.17
CA ARG A 91 -0.99 -2.80 10.49
C ARG A 91 0.31 -3.58 10.34
N GLN A 92 1.32 -3.03 9.67
CA GLN A 92 2.65 -3.63 9.65
C GLN A 92 3.50 -2.99 10.75
N ASP A 93 3.74 -3.73 11.82
CA ASP A 93 4.23 -3.18 13.08
C ASP A 93 5.10 -4.20 13.85
N PRO A 94 6.42 -3.98 13.94
CA PRO A 94 7.20 -2.93 13.26
C PRO A 94 7.34 -3.18 11.74
N PRO A 95 7.34 -2.12 10.89
CA PRO A 95 7.50 -2.25 9.43
C PRO A 95 8.74 -3.06 9.01
N ASN A 96 9.90 -2.80 9.62
CA ASN A 96 11.16 -3.44 9.24
C ASN A 96 11.23 -4.92 9.65
N ASN A 97 10.37 -5.34 10.60
CA ASN A 97 10.26 -6.73 11.00
C ASN A 97 9.29 -7.50 10.10
N GLY A 98 8.57 -6.85 9.18
CA GLY A 98 7.57 -7.48 8.33
C GLY A 98 6.33 -7.97 9.07
N THR A 99 6.21 -7.72 10.37
CA THR A 99 5.17 -8.29 11.23
C THR A 99 3.83 -7.63 10.95
N LEU A 100 2.83 -8.45 10.62
CA LEU A 100 1.45 -8.04 10.42
C LEU A 100 0.65 -8.24 11.70
N VAL A 101 -0.02 -7.17 12.10
CA VAL A 101 -1.05 -7.18 13.12
C VAL A 101 -2.39 -7.02 12.40
N GLU A 102 -3.19 -8.08 12.40
CA GLU A 102 -4.52 -8.06 11.79
C GLU A 102 -5.41 -7.00 12.46
N ILE A 103 -6.10 -6.22 11.63
CA ILE A 103 -7.08 -5.23 12.08
C ILE A 103 -8.49 -5.77 11.89
N GLY A 104 -8.78 -6.31 10.71
CA GLY A 104 -10.05 -6.95 10.43
C GLY A 104 -10.33 -7.15 8.94
N ASN A 105 -11.50 -7.71 8.67
CA ASN A 105 -11.92 -8.05 7.32
C ASN A 105 -12.40 -6.79 6.56
N LEU A 106 -12.07 -6.72 5.27
CA LEU A 106 -12.61 -5.75 4.33
C LEU A 106 -14.12 -5.95 4.10
N GLY A 107 -14.63 -7.18 4.30
CA GLY A 107 -16.03 -7.53 4.00
C GLY A 107 -16.28 -7.79 2.51
N ILE A 108 -15.23 -7.78 1.70
CA ILE A 108 -15.22 -8.14 0.28
C ILE A 108 -14.01 -9.03 -0.01
N MET A 109 -14.01 -9.69 -1.16
CA MET A 109 -12.85 -10.39 -1.70
C MET A 109 -12.37 -9.65 -2.95
N ALA A 110 -11.40 -8.75 -2.77
CA ALA A 110 -10.81 -7.96 -3.82
C ALA A 110 -9.81 -8.77 -4.66
N ASP A 111 -9.69 -8.43 -5.94
CA ASP A 111 -8.57 -8.89 -6.77
C ASP A 111 -7.23 -8.36 -6.24
N SER A 112 -6.12 -9.04 -6.58
CA SER A 112 -4.76 -8.62 -6.19
C SER A 112 -4.23 -7.39 -6.92
N GLN A 113 -4.89 -6.96 -7.99
CA GLN A 113 -4.56 -5.71 -8.68
C GLN A 113 -5.54 -4.64 -8.19
N ASN A 114 -5.05 -3.73 -7.37
CA ASN A 114 -5.86 -2.67 -6.79
C ASN A 114 -5.00 -1.45 -6.43
N GLY A 115 -5.65 -0.38 -6.00
CA GLY A 115 -5.01 0.73 -5.33
C GLY A 115 -5.50 0.84 -3.89
N PHE A 116 -4.61 1.11 -2.96
CA PHE A 116 -4.92 1.48 -1.57
C PHE A 116 -4.01 2.65 -1.21
N ASP A 117 -4.60 3.72 -0.69
CA ASP A 117 -3.85 4.90 -0.27
C ASP A 117 -4.57 5.64 0.86
N ILE A 118 -3.83 6.44 1.63
CA ILE A 118 -4.31 7.20 2.78
C ILE A 118 -4.05 8.68 2.53
N GLY A 119 -5.11 9.49 2.63
CA GLY A 119 -5.03 10.94 2.48
C GLY A 119 -4.04 11.55 3.46
N GLY A 120 -3.10 12.35 2.95
CA GLY A 120 -1.95 12.84 3.71
C GLY A 120 -2.35 13.49 5.04
N MET A 121 -3.18 14.54 5.01
CA MET A 121 -3.62 15.25 6.22
C MET A 121 -4.89 14.64 6.87
N SER A 122 -5.86 14.18 6.07
CA SER A 122 -7.12 13.63 6.61
C SER A 122 -6.95 12.29 7.32
N ASN A 123 -5.94 11.51 6.94
CA ASN A 123 -5.85 10.09 7.27
C ASN A 123 -7.08 9.27 6.83
N MET A 124 -7.85 9.78 5.85
CA MET A 124 -8.93 9.02 5.25
C MET A 124 -8.35 8.01 4.25
N ALA A 125 -8.63 6.74 4.50
CA ALA A 125 -8.15 5.65 3.67
C ALA A 125 -9.13 5.33 2.56
N PHE A 126 -8.60 5.22 1.34
CA PHE A 126 -9.36 4.87 0.16
C PHE A 126 -8.72 3.69 -0.55
N ALA A 127 -9.54 2.91 -1.23
CA ALA A 127 -9.08 1.87 -2.12
C ALA A 127 -9.88 1.86 -3.41
N LEU A 128 -9.28 1.38 -4.49
CA LEU A 128 -9.98 1.09 -5.73
C LEU A 128 -9.88 -0.41 -5.96
N PHE A 129 -10.90 -1.12 -5.49
CA PHE A 129 -10.96 -2.57 -5.51
C PHE A 129 -11.85 -3.06 -6.66
N SER A 130 -11.44 -4.20 -7.22
CA SER A 130 -12.22 -4.97 -8.17
C SER A 130 -12.79 -6.19 -7.47
N VAL A 131 -14.10 -6.43 -7.60
CA VAL A 131 -14.77 -7.65 -7.14
C VAL A 131 -15.53 -8.23 -8.33
N GLY A 132 -14.99 -9.28 -8.92
CA GLY A 132 -15.44 -9.76 -10.23
C GLY A 132 -15.29 -8.67 -11.30
N ASN A 133 -16.40 -8.32 -11.96
CA ASN A 133 -16.43 -7.29 -13.01
C ASN A 133 -16.79 -5.88 -12.48
N SER A 134 -16.97 -5.71 -11.17
CA SER A 134 -17.29 -4.40 -10.59
C SER A 134 -16.03 -3.77 -10.01
N HIS A 135 -15.69 -2.56 -10.47
CA HIS A 135 -14.60 -1.76 -9.93
C HIS A 135 -15.19 -0.56 -9.22
N ARG A 136 -14.83 -0.34 -7.96
CA ARG A 136 -15.38 0.77 -7.17
C ARG A 136 -14.31 1.43 -6.34
N VAL A 137 -14.50 2.70 -6.05
CA VAL A 137 -13.80 3.38 -4.97
C VAL A 137 -14.45 2.94 -3.66
N TYR A 138 -13.65 2.57 -2.67
CA TYR A 138 -14.05 2.21 -1.33
C TYR A 138 -13.42 3.19 -0.34
N SER A 139 -14.14 3.55 0.71
CA SER A 139 -13.51 4.04 1.93
C SER A 139 -13.19 2.85 2.83
N ILE A 140 -12.03 2.89 3.49
CA ILE A 140 -11.54 1.82 4.37
C ILE A 140 -11.49 2.34 5.80
N ASN A 141 -12.13 1.64 6.73
CA ASN A 141 -12.03 1.97 8.14
C ASN A 141 -10.72 1.41 8.71
N LEU A 142 -9.77 2.28 9.05
CA LEU A 142 -8.45 1.88 9.56
C LEU A 142 -8.48 1.21 10.95
N ASN A 143 -9.59 1.25 11.67
CA ASN A 143 -9.74 0.62 12.99
C ASN A 143 -10.39 -0.76 12.93
N SER A 144 -11.29 -0.99 11.97
CA SER A 144 -12.02 -2.27 11.83
C SER A 144 -11.67 -3.06 10.58
N GLY A 145 -10.98 -2.45 9.62
CA GLY A 145 -10.72 -3.00 8.29
C GLY A 145 -11.90 -2.89 7.32
N ALA A 146 -13.11 -2.54 7.79
CA ALA A 146 -14.31 -2.60 6.95
C ALA A 146 -14.22 -1.67 5.72
N ALA A 147 -14.48 -2.22 4.53
CA ALA A 147 -14.58 -1.46 3.29
C ALA A 147 -16.04 -1.05 3.03
N THR A 148 -16.27 0.22 2.72
CA THR A 148 -17.58 0.74 2.31
C THR A 148 -17.56 1.11 0.84
N ALA A 149 -18.42 0.48 0.04
CA ALA A 149 -18.48 0.72 -1.40
C ALA A 149 -18.99 2.13 -1.71
N GLY A 150 -18.21 2.86 -2.51
CA GLY A 150 -18.55 4.16 -3.06
C GLY A 150 -18.93 4.09 -4.54
N ILE A 151 -18.43 5.06 -5.31
CA ILE A 151 -18.74 5.19 -6.74
C ILE A 151 -18.14 4.04 -7.56
N GLU A 152 -18.83 3.69 -8.64
CA GLU A 152 -18.30 2.80 -9.65
C GLU A 152 -17.22 3.51 -10.47
N TYR A 153 -16.19 2.75 -10.84
CA TYR A 153 -15.10 3.22 -11.66
C TYR A 153 -15.03 2.36 -12.93
N PRO A 154 -14.94 2.94 -14.13
CA PRO A 154 -15.15 2.20 -15.38
C PRO A 154 -14.01 1.24 -15.74
N ASN A 155 -12.85 1.32 -15.07
CA ASN A 155 -11.65 0.60 -15.48
C ASN A 155 -11.04 -0.20 -14.32
N LYS A 156 -10.41 -1.34 -14.63
CA LYS A 156 -9.51 -1.99 -13.68
C LYS A 156 -8.25 -1.14 -13.48
N VAL A 157 -7.77 -1.03 -12.25
CA VAL A 157 -6.53 -0.29 -11.93
C VAL A 157 -5.46 -1.22 -11.35
N ARG A 158 -4.22 -0.73 -11.37
CA ARG A 158 -3.07 -1.38 -10.72
C ARG A 158 -2.57 -0.63 -9.49
N ALA A 159 -2.96 0.63 -9.34
CA ALA A 159 -2.59 1.51 -8.25
C ALA A 159 -3.53 2.72 -8.24
N MET A 160 -3.59 3.41 -7.12
CA MET A 160 -4.19 4.74 -6.98
C MET A 160 -3.33 5.55 -6.03
N ALA A 161 -3.40 6.87 -6.14
CA ALA A 161 -2.92 7.76 -5.11
C ALA A 161 -3.98 8.82 -4.82
N VAL A 162 -4.14 9.20 -3.56
CA VAL A 162 -4.96 10.32 -3.11
C VAL A 162 -4.06 11.48 -2.72
N GLY A 163 -4.53 12.70 -3.00
CA GLY A 163 -3.73 13.89 -2.76
C GLY A 163 -3.54 14.18 -1.26
N LEU A 164 -2.70 15.18 -0.99
CA LEU A 164 -2.41 15.66 0.36
C LEU A 164 -3.66 16.19 1.10
N GLY A 165 -4.72 16.50 0.37
CA GLY A 165 -5.94 17.14 0.88
C GLY A 165 -7.19 16.28 0.74
N PHE A 166 -7.66 15.82 1.90
CA PHE A 166 -8.95 16.21 2.46
C PHE A 166 -8.70 16.52 3.94
#